data_AF-A0A7W0T920-F1
#
_entry.id   AF-A0A7W0T920-F1
#
_cell.length_a   1.000
_cell.length_b   1.000
_cell.length_c   1.000
_cell.angle_alpha   90.00
_cell.angle_beta   90.00
_cell.angle_gamma   90.00
#
_symmetry.space_group_name_H-M   'P 1'
#
loop_
_entity.id
_entity.type
_entity.pdbx_description
1 polymer ?
#
loop_
_entity_poly.entity_id
_entity_poly.type
_entity_poly.pdbx_seq_one_letter_code
_entity_poly.pdbx_strand_id
1 'polypeptide(L)'
;MPPLAHEIYKHLLRRVRANQPSITYGELAAGLPARHATHHRSPRLHAALGEIALACRALGLPCLPAIVWSRELRRPSDGYYKVAHPRSRSEKSRVAAWEREHAAVVRDIARYPATLPATLLATVSGADPATGSATRSGNSAARDAKASAP
;
A
#
# COMPACT_ATOMS: atom_id res chain seq x y z
N MET A 1 -14.28 -3.02 7.62
CA MET A 1 -13.11 -2.30 8.19
C MET A 1 -13.26 -2.17 9.70
N PRO A 2 -12.21 -2.41 10.51
CA PRO A 2 -12.28 -2.33 11.98
C PRO A 2 -12.57 -0.91 12.52
N PRO A 3 -13.25 -0.75 13.66
CA PRO A 3 -13.56 0.56 14.25
C PRO A 3 -12.32 1.45 14.49
N LEU A 4 -11.22 0.83 14.95
CA LEU A 4 -9.96 1.54 15.17
C LEU A 4 -9.38 2.10 13.86
N ALA A 5 -9.39 1.31 12.78
CA ALA A 5 -8.91 1.75 11.47
C ALA A 5 -9.74 2.94 10.93
N HIS A 6 -11.04 2.93 11.18
CA HIS A 6 -11.93 4.02 10.79
C HIS A 6 -11.58 5.34 11.49
N GLU A 7 -11.30 5.29 12.79
CA GLU A 7 -10.97 6.48 13.56
C GLU A 7 -9.55 6.99 13.25
N ILE A 8 -8.59 6.08 13.03
CA ILE A 8 -7.27 6.45 12.52
C ILE A 8 -7.40 7.13 11.16
N TYR A 9 -8.16 6.55 10.22
CA TYR A 9 -8.39 7.14 8.91
C TYR A 9 -8.90 8.58 8.99
N LYS A 10 -9.96 8.83 9.78
CA LYS A 10 -10.50 10.18 10.01
C LYS A 10 -9.46 11.12 10.61
N HIS A 11 -8.67 10.64 11.57
CA HIS A 11 -7.61 11.44 12.19
C HIS A 11 -6.55 11.86 11.16
N LEU A 12 -6.06 10.92 10.35
CA LEU A 12 -5.10 11.20 9.27
C LEU A 12 -5.68 12.14 8.22
N LEU A 13 -6.90 11.89 7.76
CA LEU A 13 -7.57 12.69 6.74
C LEU A 13 -7.75 14.16 7.17
N ARG A 14 -8.24 14.39 8.40
CA ARG A 14 -8.36 15.75 8.96
C ARG A 14 -7.02 16.47 9.00
N ARG A 15 -5.96 15.75 9.37
CA ARG A 15 -4.63 16.32 9.52
C ARG A 15 -4.03 16.76 8.17
N VAL A 16 -4.12 15.92 7.15
CA VAL A 16 -3.63 16.30 5.80
C VAL A 16 -4.45 17.46 5.24
N ARG A 17 -5.77 17.47 5.45
CA ARG A 17 -6.64 18.61 5.06
C ARG A 17 -6.30 19.90 5.80
N ALA A 18 -5.77 19.82 7.02
CA ALA A 18 -5.23 20.95 7.77
C ALA A 18 -3.79 21.31 7.39
N ASN A 19 -3.30 20.82 6.24
CA ASN A 19 -1.95 21.05 5.72
C ASN A 19 -0.82 20.60 6.68
N GLN A 20 -1.08 19.53 7.46
CA GLN A 20 -0.09 18.89 8.33
C GLN A 20 0.23 17.48 7.79
N PRO A 21 1.03 17.35 6.73
CA PRO A 21 1.13 16.12 5.95
C PRO A 21 1.99 15.03 6.60
N SER A 22 2.37 15.17 7.86
CA SER A 22 3.18 14.18 8.58
C SER A 22 2.76 14.07 10.05
N ILE A 23 2.80 12.86 10.59
CA ILE A 23 2.53 12.56 12.01
C ILE A 23 3.39 11.39 12.47
N THR A 24 3.87 11.45 13.70
CA THR A 24 4.57 10.31 14.31
C THR A 24 3.60 9.26 14.84
N TYR A 25 4.05 8.01 14.96
CA TYR A 25 3.24 6.97 15.60
C TYR A 25 2.82 7.35 17.04
N GLY A 26 3.68 8.06 17.77
CA GLY A 26 3.38 8.54 19.12
C GLY A 26 2.28 9.61 19.14
N GLU A 27 2.38 10.61 18.26
CA GLU A 27 1.34 11.65 18.10
C GLU A 27 0.02 11.04 17.62
N LEU A 28 0.08 10.08 16.69
CA LEU A 28 -1.12 9.38 16.23
C LEU A 28 -1.80 8.65 17.38
N ALA A 29 -1.05 7.87 18.15
CA ALA A 29 -1.57 7.12 19.30
C ALA A 29 -2.18 8.06 20.37
N ALA A 30 -1.51 9.17 20.66
CA ALA A 30 -1.98 10.19 21.61
C ALA A 30 -3.22 10.96 21.11
N GLY A 31 -3.36 11.12 19.79
CA GLY A 31 -4.48 11.84 19.16
C GLY A 31 -5.76 11.00 18.99
N LEU A 32 -5.75 9.73 19.40
CA LEU A 32 -6.94 8.87 19.36
C LEU A 32 -7.84 9.09 20.58
N PRO A 33 -9.17 8.96 20.41
CA PRO A 33 -10.09 9.05 21.55
C PRO A 33 -9.85 7.90 22.54
N ALA A 34 -10.12 8.13 23.83
CA ALA A 34 -9.81 7.19 24.92
C ALA A 34 -10.32 5.76 24.69
N ARG A 35 -11.51 5.60 24.10
CA ARG A 35 -12.09 4.28 23.72
C ARG A 35 -11.25 3.48 22.70
N HIS A 36 -10.34 4.14 22.01
CA HIS A 36 -9.40 3.58 21.03
C HIS A 36 -7.94 3.83 21.43
N ALA A 37 -7.70 4.21 22.69
CA ALA A 37 -6.36 4.39 23.21
C ALA A 37 -5.53 3.13 22.95
N THR A 38 -4.37 3.32 22.34
CA THR A 38 -3.50 2.22 21.98
C THR A 38 -2.06 2.70 22.01
N HIS A 39 -1.14 1.81 22.35
CA HIS A 39 0.27 2.14 22.34
C HIS A 39 0.77 2.25 20.89
N HIS A 40 1.70 3.18 20.63
CA HIS A 40 2.24 3.45 19.29
C HIS A 40 3.03 2.27 18.68
N ARG A 41 3.49 1.34 19.52
CA ARG A 41 4.14 0.08 19.09
C ARG A 41 3.20 -1.14 19.09
N SER A 42 1.91 -0.93 19.35
CA SER A 42 0.99 -2.06 19.46
C SER A 42 0.77 -2.72 18.08
N PRO A 43 0.74 -4.07 18.01
CA PRO A 43 0.38 -4.77 16.78
C PRO A 43 -0.99 -4.35 16.25
N ARG A 44 -1.93 -4.02 17.16
CA ARG A 44 -3.28 -3.56 16.84
C ARG A 44 -3.28 -2.25 16.05
N LEU A 45 -2.44 -1.28 16.41
CA LEU A 45 -2.30 -0.02 15.67
C LEU A 45 -1.74 -0.28 14.26
N HIS A 46 -0.69 -1.08 14.16
CA HIS A 46 -0.08 -1.40 12.87
C HIS A 46 -1.02 -2.20 11.95
N ALA A 47 -1.77 -3.15 12.50
CA ALA A 47 -2.81 -3.87 11.76
C ALA A 47 -3.87 -2.91 11.21
N ALA A 48 -4.35 -1.98 12.03
CA ALA A 48 -5.33 -0.97 11.61
C ALA A 48 -4.79 -0.04 10.51
N LEU A 49 -3.50 0.32 10.54
CA LEU A 49 -2.86 1.06 9.44
C LEU A 49 -2.74 0.22 8.16
N GLY A 50 -2.48 -1.08 8.29
CA GLY A 50 -2.48 -2.02 7.15
C GLY A 50 -3.86 -2.09 6.48
N GLU A 51 -4.92 -2.19 7.26
CA GLU A 51 -6.31 -2.18 6.77
C GLU A 51 -6.63 -0.91 5.96
N ILE A 52 -6.20 0.26 6.46
CA ILE A 52 -6.36 1.53 5.73
C ILE A 52 -5.59 1.49 4.41
N ALA A 53 -4.33 1.02 4.42
CA ALA A 53 -3.53 0.95 3.21
C ALA A 53 -4.18 0.04 2.14
N LEU A 54 -4.70 -1.11 2.55
CA LEU A 54 -5.43 -2.02 1.66
C LEU A 54 -6.71 -1.38 1.10
N ALA A 55 -7.48 -0.69 1.94
CA ALA A 55 -8.69 0.00 1.52
C ALA A 55 -8.41 1.16 0.55
N CYS A 56 -7.36 1.97 0.80
CA CYS A 56 -6.92 3.01 -0.14
C CYS A 56 -6.52 2.40 -1.49
N ARG A 57 -5.73 1.32 -1.47
CA ARG A 57 -5.31 0.62 -2.69
C ARG A 57 -6.51 0.07 -3.47
N ALA A 58 -7.49 -0.52 -2.79
CA ALA A 58 -8.69 -1.05 -3.44
C ALA A 58 -9.51 0.05 -4.15
N LEU A 59 -9.39 1.30 -3.69
CA LEU A 59 -9.98 2.49 -4.32
C LEU A 59 -9.07 3.15 -5.37
N GLY A 60 -7.89 2.60 -5.66
CA GLY A 60 -6.90 3.22 -6.54
C GLY A 60 -6.35 4.55 -6.02
N LEU A 61 -6.40 4.76 -4.70
CA LEU A 61 -5.88 5.94 -4.02
C LEU A 61 -4.46 5.66 -3.48
N PRO A 62 -3.61 6.70 -3.36
CA PRO A 62 -2.37 6.57 -2.61
C PRO A 62 -2.65 6.11 -1.16
N CYS A 63 -1.70 5.40 -0.57
CA CYS A 63 -1.85 4.88 0.78
C CYS A 63 -1.76 6.02 1.80
N LEU A 64 -2.89 6.47 2.36
CA LEU A 64 -2.93 7.50 3.40
C LEU A 64 -1.96 7.27 4.59
N PRO A 65 -1.71 6.01 5.04
CA PRO A 65 -0.72 5.73 6.08
C PRO A 65 0.72 6.18 5.77
N ALA A 66 1.03 6.57 4.53
CA ALA A 66 2.34 7.11 4.14
C ALA A 66 2.76 8.35 4.92
N ILE A 67 1.81 9.09 5.50
CA ILE A 67 2.10 10.27 6.35
C ILE A 67 2.54 9.91 7.76
N VAL A 68 2.41 8.64 8.16
CA VAL A 68 2.76 8.17 9.49
C VAL A 68 4.20 7.67 9.50
N TRP A 69 5.05 8.30 10.29
CA TRP A 69 6.48 7.98 10.35
C TRP A 69 7.03 7.76 11.76
N SER A 70 8.19 7.10 11.84
CA SER A 70 8.99 7.08 13.06
C SER A 70 9.59 8.46 13.31
N ARG A 71 9.65 8.87 14.58
CA ARG A 71 10.29 10.13 15.00
C ARG A 71 11.78 10.16 14.66
N GLU A 72 12.45 9.02 14.77
CA GLU A 72 13.90 8.89 14.58
C GLU A 72 14.27 8.89 13.10
N LEU A 73 13.62 8.01 12.32
CA LEU A 73 13.98 7.78 10.92
C LEU A 73 13.24 8.70 9.94
N ARG A 74 12.23 9.45 10.42
CA ARG A 74 11.33 10.28 9.60
C ARG A 74 10.83 9.55 8.35
N ARG A 75 10.53 8.26 8.51
CA ARG A 75 9.93 7.39 7.50
C ARG A 75 9.04 6.32 8.17
N PRO A 76 8.11 5.70 7.42
CA PRO A 76 7.26 4.63 7.94
C PRO A 76 8.07 3.43 8.46
N SER A 77 7.45 2.64 9.33
CA SER A 77 8.04 1.38 9.80
C SER A 77 8.01 0.29 8.73
N ASP A 78 8.78 -0.78 8.94
CA ASP A 78 8.85 -1.91 8.01
C ASP A 78 7.50 -2.57 7.70
N GLY A 79 6.54 -2.52 8.65
CA GLY A 79 5.18 -3.01 8.44
C GLY A 79 4.45 -2.28 7.30
N TYR A 80 4.70 -0.99 7.13
CA TYR A 80 4.12 -0.21 6.03
C TYR A 80 4.60 -0.72 4.68
N TYR A 81 5.92 -0.90 4.50
CA TYR A 81 6.48 -1.33 3.22
C TYR A 81 5.99 -2.71 2.81
N LYS A 82 5.79 -3.64 3.75
CA LYS A 82 5.24 -4.98 3.47
C LYS A 82 3.84 -4.91 2.84
N VAL A 83 3.01 -3.96 3.26
CA VAL A 83 1.63 -3.81 2.77
C VAL A 83 1.58 -2.90 1.54
N ALA A 84 2.15 -1.69 1.63
CA ALA A 84 2.06 -0.64 0.62
C ALA A 84 3.02 -0.83 -0.56
N HIS A 85 4.20 -1.42 -0.34
CA HIS A 85 5.25 -1.56 -1.36
C HIS A 85 5.96 -2.92 -1.31
N PRO A 86 5.24 -4.06 -1.45
CA PRO A 86 5.81 -5.40 -1.26
C PRO A 86 6.94 -5.75 -2.25
N ARG A 87 7.03 -5.04 -3.38
CA ARG A 87 8.07 -5.24 -4.39
C ARG A 87 9.37 -4.47 -4.11
N SER A 88 9.38 -3.56 -3.13
CA SER A 88 10.55 -2.75 -2.79
C SER A 88 11.50 -3.52 -1.87
N ARG A 89 12.48 -4.20 -2.47
CA ARG A 89 13.41 -5.10 -1.78
C ARG A 89 14.61 -4.39 -1.14
N SER A 90 15.04 -3.25 -1.68
CA SER A 90 16.16 -2.47 -1.14
C SER A 90 15.67 -1.26 -0.35
N GLU A 91 16.45 -0.81 0.62
CA GLU A 91 16.15 0.39 1.41
C GLU A 91 15.94 1.62 0.54
N LYS A 92 16.85 1.85 -0.44
CA LYS A 92 16.72 2.95 -1.41
C LYS A 92 15.41 2.89 -2.19
N SER A 93 14.99 1.69 -2.64
CA SER A 93 13.71 1.51 -3.35
C SER A 93 12.50 1.77 -2.45
N ARG A 94 12.57 1.39 -1.17
CA ARG A 94 11.53 1.64 -0.17
C ARG A 94 11.36 3.13 0.08
N VAL A 95 12.46 3.85 0.32
CA VAL A 95 12.43 5.31 0.56
C VAL A 95 11.85 6.04 -0.65
N ALA A 96 12.37 5.80 -1.86
CA ALA A 96 11.87 6.46 -3.06
C ALA A 96 10.39 6.14 -3.36
N ALA A 97 9.94 4.90 -3.10
CA ALA A 97 8.54 4.53 -3.26
C ALA A 97 7.64 5.25 -2.25
N TRP A 98 8.08 5.35 -1.00
CA TRP A 98 7.36 6.09 0.03
C TRP A 98 7.31 7.59 -0.25
N GLU A 99 8.40 8.24 -0.64
CA GLU A 99 8.40 9.69 -0.95
C GLU A 99 7.40 10.03 -2.06
N ARG A 100 7.36 9.23 -3.13
CA ARG A 100 6.37 9.37 -4.20
C ARG A 100 4.95 9.22 -3.69
N GLU A 101 4.71 8.25 -2.82
CA GLU A 101 3.38 8.02 -2.27
C GLU A 101 2.97 9.12 -1.29
N HIS A 102 3.88 9.58 -0.42
CA HIS A 102 3.66 10.71 0.47
C HIS A 102 3.27 11.97 -0.31
N ALA A 103 4.04 12.32 -1.35
CA ALA A 103 3.73 13.44 -2.23
C ALA A 103 2.37 13.25 -2.93
N ALA A 104 2.04 12.03 -3.36
CA ALA A 104 0.76 11.73 -3.98
C ALA A 104 -0.41 11.86 -3.00
N VAL A 105 -0.26 11.46 -1.74
CA VAL A 105 -1.28 11.64 -0.69
C VAL A 105 -1.60 13.12 -0.51
N VAL A 106 -0.56 13.97 -0.41
CA VAL A 106 -0.73 15.41 -0.22
C VAL A 106 -1.43 16.05 -1.42
N ARG A 107 -0.95 15.73 -2.64
CA ARG A 107 -1.53 16.25 -3.89
C ARG A 107 -2.99 15.83 -4.08
N ASP A 108 -3.30 14.57 -3.80
CA ASP A 108 -4.59 13.96 -4.14
C ASP A 108 -5.59 13.98 -2.98
N ILE A 109 -5.36 14.78 -1.93
CA ILE A 109 -6.17 14.75 -0.70
C ILE A 109 -7.67 14.99 -0.93
N ALA A 110 -8.01 15.77 -1.97
CA ALA A 110 -9.39 16.04 -2.36
C ALA A 110 -10.13 14.79 -2.88
N ARG A 111 -9.41 13.77 -3.35
CA ARG A 111 -9.98 12.51 -3.87
C ARG A 111 -10.36 11.51 -2.77
N TYR A 112 -9.93 11.74 -1.53
CA TYR A 112 -10.20 10.81 -0.44
C TYR A 112 -11.63 10.96 0.08
N PRO A 113 -12.40 9.86 0.17
CA PRO A 113 -13.76 9.91 0.70
C PRO A 113 -13.75 10.24 2.19
N ALA A 114 -14.82 10.81 2.72
CA ALA A 114 -14.92 11.11 4.16
C ALA A 114 -14.85 9.84 5.03
N THR A 115 -15.27 8.69 4.47
CA THR A 115 -15.20 7.39 5.11
C THR A 115 -14.75 6.34 4.12
N LEU A 116 -13.96 5.36 4.58
CA LEU A 116 -13.63 4.20 3.76
C LEU A 116 -14.75 3.15 3.84
N PRO A 117 -15.15 2.55 2.71
CA PRO A 117 -16.17 1.53 2.70
C PRO A 117 -15.70 0.31 3.49
N ALA A 118 -16.62 -0.30 4.24
CA ALA A 118 -16.31 -1.45 5.08
C ALA A 118 -15.96 -2.72 4.27
N THR A 119 -16.31 -2.73 2.98
CA THR A 119 -16.54 -3.93 2.15
C THR A 119 -15.59 -4.04 0.95
N LEU A 120 -14.29 -3.79 1.13
CA LEU A 120 -13.31 -3.95 0.02
C LEU A 120 -12.24 -5.04 0.26
N LEU A 121 -12.41 -5.89 1.28
CA LEU A 121 -11.45 -6.97 1.60
C LEU A 121 -11.91 -8.36 1.14
N ALA A 122 -13.10 -8.50 0.56
CA ALA A 122 -13.61 -9.79 0.08
C ALA A 122 -13.10 -10.20 -1.32
N THR A 123 -12.50 -9.29 -2.10
CA THR A 123 -12.31 -9.50 -3.55
C THR A 123 -10.87 -9.79 -3.99
N VAL A 124 -9.90 -9.93 -3.08
CA VAL A 124 -8.50 -10.25 -3.44
C VAL A 124 -8.04 -11.65 -3.01
N SER A 125 -8.96 -12.50 -2.54
CA SER A 125 -8.71 -13.94 -2.33
C SER A 125 -9.40 -14.76 -3.43
N GLY A 126 -9.02 -14.47 -4.67
CA GLY A 126 -9.57 -15.10 -5.87
C GLY A 126 -8.65 -14.86 -7.07
N ALA A 127 -7.35 -15.14 -6.89
CA ALA A 127 -6.45 -15.34 -8.02
C ALA A 127 -6.46 -16.84 -8.34
N ASP A 128 -7.27 -17.19 -9.33
CA ASP A 128 -7.35 -18.49 -9.99
C ASP A 128 -5.95 -19.07 -10.32
N PRO A 129 -5.67 -20.35 -10.00
CA PRO A 129 -4.56 -21.09 -10.58
C PRO A 129 -5.02 -21.69 -11.92
N ALA A 130 -5.03 -20.88 -12.98
CA ALA A 130 -5.25 -21.38 -14.35
C ALA A 130 -4.10 -20.95 -15.27
N THR A 131 -2.94 -21.59 -15.10
CA THR A 131 -1.98 -21.76 -16.20
C THR A 131 -1.90 -23.25 -16.49
N GLY A 132 -2.90 -23.72 -17.24
CA GLY A 132 -2.94 -25.05 -17.82
C GLY A 132 -2.89 -24.96 -19.34
N SER A 133 -2.00 -25.76 -19.92
CA SER A 133 -2.02 -26.31 -21.29
C SER A 133 -1.78 -25.31 -22.43
N ALA A 134 -0.61 -25.31 -23.07
CA ALA A 134 -0.11 -26.32 -23.99
C ALA A 134 -1.01 -26.58 -25.22
N THR A 135 -0.34 -26.46 -26.38
CA THR A 135 -0.52 -27.16 -27.67
C THR A 135 -1.29 -26.48 -28.82
N ARG A 136 -0.66 -26.62 -29.99
CA ARG A 136 -1.09 -26.39 -31.40
C ARG A 136 -1.00 -24.95 -31.90
N SER A 137 -0.56 -24.66 -33.13
CA SER A 137 -0.29 -25.45 -34.33
C SER A 137 0.44 -24.55 -35.34
N GLY A 138 1.36 -25.07 -36.15
CA GLY A 138 1.94 -24.32 -37.28
C GLY A 138 3.16 -25.01 -37.88
N ASN A 139 2.89 -25.92 -38.80
CA ASN A 139 3.83 -26.82 -39.47
C ASN A 139 4.33 -26.24 -40.81
N SER A 140 5.46 -26.77 -41.32
CA SER A 140 5.97 -26.71 -42.72
C SER A 140 6.70 -25.43 -43.18
N ALA A 141 7.78 -25.44 -43.97
CA ALA A 141 8.60 -26.48 -44.62
C ALA A 141 9.95 -25.82 -45.07
N ALA A 142 11.11 -26.47 -44.84
CA ALA A 142 12.01 -27.07 -45.83
C ALA A 142 12.50 -26.18 -47.00
N ARG A 143 13.82 -25.91 -47.07
CA ARG A 143 14.80 -26.58 -47.97
C ARG A 143 16.18 -25.90 -47.98
N ASP A 144 17.19 -26.78 -48.06
CA ASP A 144 18.52 -26.70 -48.68
C ASP A 144 19.24 -25.35 -48.89
N ALA A 145 20.49 -25.27 -48.45
CA ALA A 145 21.64 -25.41 -49.37
C ALA A 145 22.99 -25.51 -48.65
N LYS A 146 23.62 -26.65 -48.91
CA LYS A 146 25.01 -27.07 -48.74
C LYS A 146 26.01 -26.03 -49.29
N ALA A 147 27.02 -25.66 -48.50
CA ALA A 147 28.25 -25.03 -49.01
C ALA A 147 29.45 -25.80 -48.45
N SER A 148 30.05 -26.62 -49.31
CA SER A 148 31.35 -27.23 -49.11
C SER A 148 32.36 -26.40 -49.89
N ALA A 149 33.44 -26.02 -49.22
CA ALA A 149 34.62 -25.35 -49.77
C ALA A 149 35.37 -26.24 -50.78
N PRO A 150 36.30 -25.63 -51.51
CA PRO A 150 37.69 -26.05 -51.41
C PRO A 150 38.59 -25.02 -50.71
#